data_AF-A0A1G0YSE8-F1
#
_entry.id   AF-A0A1G0YSE8-F1
#
_cell.length_a   1.000
_cell.length_b   1.000
_cell.length_c   1.000
_cell.angle_alpha   90.00
_cell.angle_beta   90.00
_cell.angle_gamma   90.00
#
_symmetry.space_group_name_H-M   'P 1'
#
loop_
_entity.id
_entity.type
_entity.pdbx_description
1 polymer ?
#
loop_
_entity_poly.entity_id
_entity_poly.type
_entity_poly.pdbx_seq_one_letter_code
_entity_poly.pdbx_strand_id
1 'polypeptide(L)'
;MPGYKQIKQKANMYRFPDIDDKHRAKAGTLITNGDGHGCALRPLFVAIKHGMAPNLTKDKYQQIVQIYKHSFPPHGLSKDDLLTFKELLNGINFKSEGAILWLGDMLADRGGNDYLTLLVFQRLHQCGINFKILLSNHDVEFIHNYEHNLDFMTARRLSNETQYNSMKQLGKLLAQDLITREEINTLMKDVYLPVLKLISYTVNEAGTAITIFSHAPIGLTTLEHLTTQFQTIYSDSSLQNLTETIDAINQKFTEQYVKTNTVSSLIRTLKNSREDPVSYTIWNRETQALFRPEILNGIEMNFSHGHHSDEDERLPKNIINLDNTFAKAAINFKNEVTHYNKGEYTALYAKEHASLKATHWYRSTSDSAAAHAPPATTRHHAVQQAQAQPKPATLATSPTVAPLTPTRRHHPVKPPLPRHKSATLAAPPTAASVPRTTTHRSTLFTPATPTTISEKAQPKPSTKDFNPK
;
A
#
# COMPACT_ATOMS: atom_id res chain seq x y z
N MET A 1 22.23 -20.54 7.37
CA MET A 1 22.25 -19.24 6.66
C MET A 1 20.82 -18.75 6.56
N PRO A 2 20.54 -17.45 6.69
CA PRO A 2 19.18 -16.92 6.61
C PRO A 2 18.50 -17.41 5.33
N GLY A 3 17.24 -17.83 5.43
CA GLY A 3 16.45 -18.36 4.31
C GLY A 3 16.12 -17.34 3.21
N TYR A 4 16.72 -16.15 3.27
CA TYR A 4 16.50 -15.04 2.35
C TYR A 4 17.81 -14.36 1.97
N LYS A 5 17.76 -13.65 0.85
CA LYS A 5 18.81 -12.76 0.37
C LYS A 5 18.22 -11.38 0.15
N GLN A 6 18.79 -10.37 0.82
CA GLN A 6 18.45 -8.98 0.55
C GLN A 6 19.12 -8.53 -0.75
N ILE A 7 18.32 -8.00 -1.66
CA ILE A 7 18.77 -7.39 -2.90
C ILE A 7 18.81 -5.90 -2.66
N LYS A 8 19.96 -5.27 -2.90
CA LYS A 8 20.16 -3.81 -2.90
C LYS A 8 20.89 -3.43 -4.18
N GLN A 9 20.28 -2.62 -5.03
CA GLN A 9 20.89 -2.21 -6.30
C GLN A 9 20.44 -0.81 -6.70
N LYS A 10 21.33 -0.04 -7.33
CA LYS A 10 20.92 1.23 -7.93
C LYS A 10 20.02 0.96 -9.13
N ALA A 11 18.91 1.68 -9.20
CA ALA A 11 17.89 1.49 -10.21
C ALA A 11 17.33 2.82 -10.69
N ASN A 12 16.72 2.80 -11.87
CA ASN A 12 15.92 3.90 -12.39
C ASN A 12 14.61 3.33 -12.95
N MET A 13 13.49 3.60 -12.28
CA MET A 13 12.17 3.11 -12.66
C MET A 13 11.64 3.73 -13.96
N TYR A 14 12.28 4.76 -14.50
CA TYR A 14 11.96 5.28 -15.84
C TYR A 14 12.81 4.65 -16.94
N ARG A 15 13.66 3.67 -16.60
CA ARG A 15 14.41 2.85 -17.55
C ARG A 15 13.93 1.42 -17.44
N PHE A 16 13.92 0.72 -18.57
CA PHE A 16 13.63 -0.70 -18.56
C PHE A 16 14.67 -1.42 -17.68
N PRO A 17 14.24 -2.18 -16.66
CA PRO A 17 15.18 -2.82 -15.74
C PRO A 17 15.94 -3.97 -16.42
N ASP A 18 17.22 -4.10 -16.12
CA ASP A 18 17.98 -5.31 -16.46
C ASP A 18 17.44 -6.49 -15.65
N ILE A 19 17.21 -7.64 -16.27
CA ILE A 19 16.69 -8.81 -15.56
C ILE A 19 17.73 -9.30 -14.54
N ASP A 20 17.30 -9.60 -13.32
CA ASP A 20 18.12 -10.24 -12.31
C ASP A 20 18.06 -11.77 -12.46
N ASP A 21 18.95 -12.30 -13.31
CA ASP A 21 19.02 -13.74 -13.57
C ASP A 21 19.30 -14.60 -12.32
N LYS A 22 19.91 -14.01 -11.28
CA LYS A 22 20.25 -14.71 -10.03
C LYS A 22 19.04 -14.85 -9.11
N HIS A 23 18.04 -13.99 -9.24
CA HIS A 23 16.88 -13.92 -8.35
C HIS A 23 15.56 -13.95 -9.12
N ARG A 24 15.48 -14.74 -10.19
CA ARG A 24 14.24 -14.92 -10.96
C ARG A 24 13.13 -15.54 -10.12
N ALA A 25 11.88 -15.15 -10.41
CA ALA A 25 10.69 -15.69 -9.75
C ALA A 25 10.34 -17.10 -10.25
N LYS A 26 11.03 -18.10 -9.72
CA LYS A 26 10.85 -19.52 -10.05
C LYS A 26 9.96 -20.21 -9.01
N ALA A 27 9.56 -21.45 -9.29
CA ALA A 27 8.82 -22.25 -8.32
C ALA A 27 9.51 -22.27 -6.95
N GLY A 28 8.73 -22.11 -5.88
CA GLY A 28 9.25 -22.07 -4.52
C GLY A 28 10.08 -20.82 -4.21
N THR A 29 9.79 -19.68 -4.83
CA THR A 29 10.46 -18.41 -4.50
C THR A 29 9.45 -17.33 -4.15
N LEU A 30 9.83 -16.46 -3.22
CA LEU A 30 9.09 -15.25 -2.88
C LEU A 30 9.98 -14.03 -3.05
N ILE A 31 9.42 -13.03 -3.73
CA ILE A 31 10.01 -11.70 -3.84
C ILE A 31 9.18 -10.77 -2.96
N THR A 32 9.76 -10.31 -1.86
CA THR A 32 9.15 -9.29 -1.01
C THR A 32 9.69 -7.92 -1.38
N ASN A 33 8.80 -6.96 -1.64
CA ASN A 33 9.17 -5.58 -1.93
C ASN A 33 8.49 -4.63 -0.94
N GLY A 34 9.21 -3.60 -0.51
CA GLY A 34 8.71 -2.57 0.41
C GLY A 34 7.65 -1.66 -0.23
N ASP A 35 7.39 -0.54 0.43
CA ASP A 35 6.29 0.41 0.11
C ASP A 35 6.15 0.76 -1.37
N GLY A 36 4.92 0.66 -1.88
CA GLY A 36 4.55 0.92 -3.27
C GLY A 36 4.55 2.40 -3.66
N HIS A 37 4.38 3.29 -2.67
CA HIS A 37 4.18 4.73 -2.82
C HIS A 37 3.13 5.12 -3.88
N GLY A 38 2.08 4.30 -4.05
CA GLY A 38 1.01 4.54 -5.02
C GLY A 38 1.50 4.52 -6.48
N CYS A 39 2.67 3.92 -6.74
CA CYS A 39 3.33 3.99 -8.04
C CYS A 39 3.03 2.77 -8.91
N ALA A 40 2.22 2.97 -9.96
CA ALA A 40 1.88 1.91 -10.92
C ALA A 40 3.09 1.28 -11.65
N LEU A 41 4.21 2.01 -11.78
CA LEU A 41 5.41 1.46 -12.41
C LEU A 41 6.15 0.48 -11.50
N ARG A 42 5.97 0.54 -10.18
CA ARG A 42 6.68 -0.32 -9.22
C ARG A 42 6.30 -1.80 -9.36
N PRO A 43 5.01 -2.21 -9.38
CA PRO A 43 4.65 -3.60 -9.63
C PRO A 43 5.16 -4.12 -10.99
N LEU A 44 5.09 -3.28 -12.03
CA LEU A 44 5.63 -3.63 -13.33
C LEU A 44 7.16 -3.79 -13.32
N PHE A 45 7.87 -2.87 -12.66
CA PHE A 45 9.33 -2.91 -12.54
C PHE A 45 9.80 -4.20 -11.87
N VAL A 46 9.19 -4.60 -10.75
CA VAL A 46 9.50 -5.85 -10.06
C VAL A 46 9.23 -7.06 -10.95
N ALA A 47 8.08 -7.11 -11.62
CA ALA A 47 7.75 -8.21 -12.52
C ALA A 47 8.80 -8.37 -13.64
N ILE A 48 9.25 -7.27 -14.26
CA ILE A 48 10.30 -7.33 -15.30
C ILE A 48 11.64 -7.72 -14.68
N LYS A 49 12.04 -7.06 -13.58
CA LYS A 49 13.33 -7.28 -12.92
C LYS A 49 13.52 -8.76 -12.54
N HIS A 50 12.46 -9.43 -12.12
CA HIS A 50 12.49 -10.83 -11.73
C HIS A 50 12.09 -11.81 -12.84
N GLY A 51 12.07 -11.34 -14.09
CA GLY A 51 11.94 -12.17 -15.28
C GLY A 51 10.52 -12.66 -15.56
N MET A 52 9.49 -12.04 -14.97
CA MET A 52 8.10 -12.45 -15.12
C MET A 52 7.43 -11.89 -16.38
N ALA A 53 8.00 -10.89 -17.05
CA ALA A 53 7.42 -10.21 -18.22
C ALA A 53 8.26 -10.43 -19.49
N PRO A 54 8.43 -11.67 -19.97
CA PRO A 54 9.41 -12.00 -21.00
C PRO A 54 9.18 -11.33 -22.35
N ASN A 55 7.95 -10.92 -22.67
CA ASN A 55 7.59 -10.33 -23.96
C ASN A 55 7.46 -8.80 -23.92
N LEU A 56 7.70 -8.15 -22.78
CA LEU A 56 7.64 -6.69 -22.69
C LEU A 56 8.96 -6.10 -23.20
N THR A 57 8.86 -5.22 -24.20
CA THR A 57 10.03 -4.57 -24.81
C THR A 57 10.36 -3.24 -24.12
N LYS A 58 11.58 -2.74 -24.35
CA LYS A 58 12.01 -1.42 -23.87
C LYS A 58 11.09 -0.30 -24.35
N ASP A 59 10.68 -0.34 -25.62
CA ASP A 59 9.84 0.70 -26.23
C ASP A 59 8.44 0.73 -25.62
N LYS A 60 7.81 -0.44 -25.45
CA LYS A 60 6.50 -0.55 -24.78
C LYS A 60 6.58 -0.07 -23.34
N TYR A 61 7.63 -0.43 -22.61
CA TYR A 61 7.85 0.08 -21.26
C TYR A 61 8.01 1.60 -21.23
N GLN A 62 8.74 2.19 -22.18
CA GLN A 62 8.86 3.64 -22.25
C GLN A 62 7.53 4.32 -22.53
N GLN A 63 6.65 3.75 -23.36
CA GLN A 63 5.29 4.26 -23.54
C GLN A 63 4.48 4.24 -22.24
N ILE A 64 4.54 3.13 -21.49
CA ILE A 64 3.92 3.02 -20.15
C ILE A 64 4.48 4.10 -19.21
N VAL A 65 5.79 4.35 -19.23
CA VAL A 65 6.44 5.40 -18.42
C VAL A 65 5.94 6.79 -18.80
N GLN A 66 5.77 7.10 -20.09
CA GLN A 66 5.24 8.42 -20.49
C GLN A 66 3.80 8.62 -20.02
N ILE A 67 2.95 7.61 -20.20
CA ILE A 67 1.56 7.66 -19.70
C ILE A 67 1.54 7.85 -18.17
N TYR A 68 2.39 7.11 -17.44
CA TYR A 68 2.49 7.29 -16.00
C TYR A 68 2.92 8.72 -15.61
N LYS A 69 3.82 9.36 -16.36
CA LYS A 69 4.18 10.76 -16.11
C LYS A 69 3.01 11.72 -16.37
N HIS A 70 2.20 11.49 -17.40
CA HIS A 70 0.99 12.29 -17.66
C HIS A 70 -0.01 12.21 -16.51
N SER A 71 -0.01 11.12 -15.74
CA SER A 71 -0.95 10.94 -14.63
C SER A 71 -0.79 11.93 -13.47
N PHE A 72 0.34 12.65 -13.42
CA PHE A 72 0.57 13.71 -12.46
C PHE A 72 0.00 15.07 -12.93
N PRO A 73 -0.31 15.99 -11.99
CA PRO A 73 -0.60 17.38 -12.32
C PRO A 73 0.56 18.05 -13.11
N PRO A 74 0.27 19.06 -13.95
CA PRO A 74 -1.05 19.64 -14.21
C PRO A 74 -1.86 18.91 -15.29
N HIS A 75 -1.26 17.96 -16.03
CA HIS A 75 -1.85 17.38 -17.23
C HIS A 75 -2.99 16.41 -16.91
N GLY A 76 -2.75 15.42 -16.04
CA GLY A 76 -3.68 14.30 -15.85
C GLY A 76 -3.73 13.35 -17.05
N LEU A 77 -4.47 12.25 -16.91
CA LEU A 77 -4.62 11.27 -17.98
C LEU A 77 -5.76 11.67 -18.92
N SER A 78 -5.52 11.56 -20.22
CA SER A 78 -6.56 11.63 -21.25
C SER A 78 -7.23 10.27 -21.47
N LYS A 79 -8.33 10.26 -22.24
CA LYS A 79 -8.97 9.02 -22.70
C LYS A 79 -8.01 8.15 -23.52
N ASP A 80 -7.19 8.76 -24.37
CA ASP A 80 -6.24 8.06 -25.24
C ASP A 80 -5.09 7.45 -24.42
N ASP A 81 -4.62 8.13 -23.37
CA ASP A 81 -3.65 7.57 -22.43
C ASP A 81 -4.20 6.29 -21.78
N LEU A 82 -5.46 6.32 -21.33
CA LEU A 82 -6.11 5.17 -20.68
C LEU A 82 -6.29 3.99 -21.64
N LEU A 83 -6.73 4.26 -22.87
CA LEU A 83 -6.88 3.23 -23.91
C LEU A 83 -5.52 2.60 -24.26
N THR A 84 -4.51 3.44 -24.50
CA THR A 84 -3.15 3.00 -24.83
C THR A 84 -2.54 2.19 -23.68
N PHE A 85 -2.73 2.61 -22.43
CA PHE A 85 -2.23 1.89 -21.26
C PHE A 85 -2.85 0.49 -21.15
N LYS A 86 -4.19 0.40 -21.29
CA LYS A 86 -4.91 -0.89 -21.29
C LYS A 86 -4.41 -1.80 -22.41
N GLU A 87 -4.24 -1.28 -23.63
CA GLU A 87 -3.71 -2.05 -24.77
C GLU A 87 -2.29 -2.57 -24.51
N LEU A 88 -1.40 -1.70 -24.03
CA LEU A 88 -0.02 -2.07 -23.69
C LEU A 88 0.02 -3.18 -22.63
N LEU A 89 -0.77 -3.07 -21.56
CA LEU A 89 -0.86 -4.08 -20.51
C LEU A 89 -1.44 -5.41 -21.03
N ASN A 90 -2.51 -5.36 -21.82
CA ASN A 90 -3.10 -6.56 -22.43
C ASN A 90 -2.10 -7.31 -23.32
N GLY A 91 -1.16 -6.59 -23.93
CA GLY A 91 -0.06 -7.17 -24.69
C GLY A 91 1.04 -7.84 -23.86
N ILE A 92 1.08 -7.66 -22.53
CA ILE A 92 2.08 -8.27 -21.65
C ILE A 92 1.63 -9.67 -21.26
N ASN A 93 2.45 -10.69 -21.48
CA ASN A 93 2.20 -12.06 -21.06
C ASN A 93 3.07 -12.36 -19.83
N PHE A 94 2.54 -12.07 -18.63
CA PHE A 94 3.27 -12.39 -17.41
C PHE A 94 3.31 -13.90 -17.20
N LYS A 95 4.48 -14.42 -16.81
CA LYS A 95 4.70 -15.84 -16.49
C LYS A 95 5.64 -15.94 -15.29
N SER A 96 5.18 -16.58 -14.23
CA SER A 96 5.98 -16.82 -13.03
C SER A 96 5.49 -18.08 -12.34
N GLU A 97 6.42 -18.81 -11.75
CA GLU A 97 6.12 -19.86 -10.79
C GLU A 97 6.40 -19.41 -9.34
N GLY A 98 7.10 -18.28 -9.18
CA GLY A 98 7.31 -17.62 -7.89
C GLY A 98 6.19 -16.65 -7.54
N ALA A 99 6.20 -16.21 -6.29
CA ALA A 99 5.22 -15.27 -5.73
C ALA A 99 5.82 -13.88 -5.46
N ILE A 100 4.95 -12.88 -5.31
CA ILE A 100 5.32 -11.53 -4.86
C ILE A 100 4.57 -11.19 -3.56
N LEU A 101 5.26 -10.57 -2.61
CA LEU A 101 4.66 -9.93 -1.44
C LEU A 101 4.98 -8.44 -1.44
N TRP A 102 3.94 -7.60 -1.48
CA TRP A 102 4.06 -6.17 -1.32
C TRP A 102 3.80 -5.78 0.13
N LEU A 103 4.70 -5.01 0.74
CA LEU A 103 4.55 -4.61 2.14
C LEU A 103 3.57 -3.46 2.36
N GLY A 104 2.87 -2.98 1.32
CA GLY A 104 1.79 -2.01 1.43
C GLY A 104 2.07 -0.70 0.70
N ASP A 105 1.26 0.32 0.97
CA ASP A 105 1.28 1.63 0.32
C ASP A 105 1.15 1.50 -1.21
N MET A 106 0.32 0.56 -1.64
CA MET A 106 0.09 0.31 -3.06
C MET A 106 -0.93 1.30 -3.64
N LEU A 107 -1.87 1.78 -2.83
CA LEU A 107 -2.91 2.74 -3.22
C LEU A 107 -2.94 3.96 -2.28
N ALA A 108 -3.59 5.04 -2.72
CA ALA A 108 -3.80 6.28 -1.96
C ALA A 108 -2.52 6.90 -1.36
N ASP A 109 -1.44 6.85 -2.12
CA ASP A 109 -0.16 7.49 -1.79
C ASP A 109 0.19 8.60 -2.82
N ARG A 110 1.45 9.04 -2.82
CA ARG A 110 2.03 10.16 -3.58
C ARG A 110 2.17 9.89 -5.07
N GLY A 111 1.98 8.64 -5.51
CA GLY A 111 2.12 8.24 -6.91
C GLY A 111 1.13 8.91 -7.86
N GLY A 112 1.18 8.49 -9.11
CA GLY A 112 0.51 9.19 -10.21
C GLY A 112 -1.00 9.04 -10.24
N ASN A 113 -1.50 7.79 -10.28
CA ASN A 113 -2.93 7.50 -10.34
C ASN A 113 -3.20 6.04 -9.95
N ASP A 114 -4.07 5.81 -8.99
CA ASP A 114 -4.39 4.46 -8.48
C ASP A 114 -5.07 3.56 -9.50
N TYR A 115 -5.76 4.13 -10.49
CA TYR A 115 -6.41 3.36 -11.55
C TYR A 115 -5.36 2.60 -12.38
N LEU A 116 -4.22 3.24 -12.66
CA LEU A 116 -3.12 2.59 -13.37
C LEU A 116 -2.52 1.44 -12.54
N THR A 117 -2.39 1.62 -11.22
CA THR A 117 -1.90 0.57 -10.32
C THR A 117 -2.85 -0.63 -10.30
N LEU A 118 -4.16 -0.38 -10.16
CA LEU A 118 -5.18 -1.43 -10.19
C LEU A 118 -5.20 -2.19 -11.52
N LEU A 119 -5.01 -1.52 -12.65
CA LEU A 119 -4.90 -2.18 -13.96
C LEU A 119 -3.67 -3.08 -14.07
N VAL A 120 -2.53 -2.69 -13.48
CA VAL A 120 -1.34 -3.57 -13.43
C VAL A 120 -1.64 -4.81 -12.60
N PHE A 121 -2.27 -4.67 -11.43
CA PHE A 121 -2.68 -5.82 -10.62
C PHE A 121 -3.70 -6.70 -11.33
N GLN A 122 -4.66 -6.11 -12.03
CA GLN A 122 -5.63 -6.85 -12.83
C GLN A 122 -4.90 -7.72 -13.86
N ARG A 123 -3.90 -7.16 -14.55
CA ARG A 123 -3.14 -7.92 -15.53
C ARG A 123 -2.31 -9.04 -14.92
N LEU A 124 -1.65 -8.79 -13.78
CA LEU A 124 -0.94 -9.82 -13.03
C LEU A 124 -1.87 -10.97 -12.63
N HIS A 125 -3.06 -10.64 -12.11
CA HIS A 125 -4.09 -11.61 -11.72
C HIS A 125 -4.61 -12.42 -12.92
N GLN A 126 -4.94 -11.77 -14.04
CA GLN A 126 -5.37 -12.44 -15.27
C GLN A 126 -4.31 -13.39 -15.85
N CYS A 127 -3.03 -13.10 -15.64
CA CYS A 127 -1.92 -13.97 -16.02
C CYS A 127 -1.60 -15.05 -14.97
N GLY A 128 -2.38 -15.16 -13.90
CA GLY A 128 -2.19 -16.17 -12.85
C GLY A 128 -0.95 -15.94 -11.99
N ILE A 129 -0.42 -14.72 -11.93
CA ILE A 129 0.72 -14.40 -11.05
C ILE A 129 0.23 -14.45 -9.60
N ASN A 130 0.93 -15.21 -8.76
CA ASN A 130 0.65 -15.28 -7.33
C ASN A 130 1.24 -14.05 -6.64
N PHE A 131 0.40 -13.19 -6.07
CA PHE A 131 0.86 -12.08 -5.26
C PHE A 131 -0.05 -11.82 -4.06
N LYS A 132 0.53 -11.17 -3.05
CA LYS A 132 -0.13 -10.71 -1.84
C LYS A 132 0.22 -9.24 -1.59
N ILE A 133 -0.68 -8.52 -0.93
CA ILE A 133 -0.47 -7.15 -0.49
C ILE A 133 -0.76 -7.09 1.01
N LEU A 134 0.18 -6.54 1.80
CA LEU A 134 -0.09 -6.23 3.19
C LEU A 134 -0.87 -4.93 3.29
N LEU A 135 -1.91 -4.92 4.13
CA LEU A 135 -2.68 -3.72 4.42
C LEU A 135 -1.77 -2.65 5.01
N SER A 136 -1.85 -1.44 4.45
CA SER A 136 -1.17 -0.26 4.96
C SER A 136 -2.10 0.85 5.43
N ASN A 137 -1.50 1.90 6.00
CA ASN A 137 -2.22 3.10 6.37
C ASN A 137 -2.70 3.91 5.17
N HIS A 138 -2.01 3.85 4.03
CA HIS A 138 -2.49 4.45 2.78
C HIS A 138 -3.58 3.59 2.14
N ASP A 139 -3.38 2.27 2.05
CA ASP A 139 -4.35 1.37 1.43
C ASP A 139 -5.72 1.43 2.12
N VAL A 140 -5.76 1.59 3.45
CA VAL A 140 -7.02 1.70 4.19
C VAL A 140 -7.78 3.00 3.91
N GLU A 141 -7.10 4.07 3.46
CA GLU A 141 -7.79 5.29 2.99
C GLU A 141 -8.48 5.08 1.66
N PHE A 142 -7.83 4.37 0.75
CA PHE A 142 -8.44 3.95 -0.50
C PHE A 142 -9.67 3.08 -0.24
N ILE A 143 -9.49 2.06 0.59
CA ILE A 143 -10.56 1.12 0.95
C ILE A 143 -11.72 1.84 1.65
N HIS A 144 -11.43 2.82 2.51
CA HIS A 144 -12.47 3.63 3.14
C HIS A 144 -13.36 4.35 2.12
N ASN A 145 -12.75 5.00 1.13
CA ASN A 145 -13.47 5.67 0.05
C ASN A 145 -14.29 4.69 -0.79
N TYR A 146 -13.73 3.50 -1.06
CA TYR A 146 -14.44 2.42 -1.74
C TYR A 146 -15.68 1.95 -0.97
N GLU A 147 -15.50 1.53 0.28
CA GLU A 147 -16.56 0.94 1.14
C GLU A 147 -17.72 1.90 1.42
N HIS A 148 -17.44 3.21 1.45
CA HIS A 148 -18.43 4.24 1.78
C HIS A 148 -18.99 4.96 0.53
N ASN A 149 -18.69 4.46 -0.65
CA ASN A 149 -19.12 5.03 -1.92
C ASN A 149 -18.71 6.52 -2.12
N LEU A 150 -17.52 6.92 -1.68
CA LEU A 150 -17.02 8.30 -1.76
C LEU A 150 -16.35 8.59 -3.12
N ASP A 151 -16.00 9.85 -3.37
CA ASP A 151 -15.47 10.35 -4.65
C ASP A 151 -13.97 10.14 -4.88
N PHE A 152 -13.25 9.59 -3.89
CA PHE A 152 -11.79 9.43 -3.90
C PHE A 152 -11.00 10.75 -3.99
N MET A 153 -11.63 11.90 -3.71
CA MET A 153 -10.96 13.20 -3.78
C MET A 153 -10.34 13.64 -2.45
N THR A 154 -10.75 13.00 -1.35
CA THR A 154 -10.30 13.35 0.00
C THR A 154 -9.89 12.11 0.79
N ALA A 155 -8.88 12.29 1.65
CA ALA A 155 -8.52 11.30 2.66
C ALA A 155 -8.98 11.80 4.03
N ARG A 156 -9.40 10.87 4.89
CA ARG A 156 -9.87 11.17 6.24
C ARG A 156 -8.72 11.14 7.25
N ARG A 157 -7.75 10.25 7.03
CA ARG A 157 -6.67 9.93 7.98
C ARG A 157 -5.31 10.44 7.55
N LEU A 158 -5.16 10.85 6.29
CA LEU A 158 -3.96 11.48 5.76
C LEU A 158 -4.14 13.00 5.77
N SER A 159 -3.24 13.71 6.42
CA SER A 159 -3.38 15.15 6.72
C SER A 159 -3.00 16.07 5.56
N ASN A 160 -2.32 15.57 4.54
CA ASN A 160 -1.81 16.36 3.43
C ASN A 160 -2.24 15.75 2.09
N GLU A 161 -2.87 16.54 1.23
CA GLU A 161 -3.35 16.11 -0.09
C GLU A 161 -2.26 15.49 -0.97
N THR A 162 -1.00 15.91 -0.79
CA THR A 162 0.12 15.36 -1.55
C THR A 162 0.43 13.92 -1.16
N GLN A 163 0.01 13.48 0.04
CA GLN A 163 0.21 12.12 0.54
C GLN A 163 -0.75 11.10 -0.05
N TYR A 164 -1.81 11.51 -0.75
CA TYR A 164 -2.77 10.60 -1.39
C TYR A 164 -3.09 11.02 -2.83
N ASN A 165 -2.12 11.64 -3.50
CA ASN A 165 -2.27 12.14 -4.85
C ASN A 165 -2.81 11.08 -5.83
N SER A 166 -2.28 9.86 -5.78
CA SER A 166 -2.70 8.76 -6.67
C SER A 166 -4.21 8.47 -6.61
N MET A 167 -4.79 8.47 -5.40
CA MET A 167 -6.24 8.32 -5.19
C MET A 167 -6.99 9.54 -5.70
N LYS A 168 -6.52 10.76 -5.38
CA LYS A 168 -7.13 12.01 -5.86
C LYS A 168 -7.17 12.08 -7.38
N GLN A 169 -6.11 11.63 -8.05
CA GLN A 169 -6.03 11.60 -9.51
C GLN A 169 -7.00 10.56 -10.10
N LEU A 170 -7.25 9.43 -9.43
CA LEU A 170 -8.34 8.51 -9.79
C LEU A 170 -9.72 9.19 -9.63
N GLY A 171 -9.96 9.89 -8.51
CA GLY A 171 -11.20 10.64 -8.28
C GLY A 171 -11.50 11.65 -9.41
N LYS A 172 -10.46 12.31 -9.94
CA LYS A 172 -10.60 13.18 -11.12
C LYS A 172 -11.05 12.44 -12.39
N LEU A 173 -10.60 11.21 -12.62
CA LEU A 173 -11.05 10.42 -13.77
C LEU A 173 -12.54 10.07 -13.66
N LEU A 174 -13.01 9.75 -12.45
CA LEU A 174 -14.44 9.53 -12.18
C LEU A 174 -15.24 10.81 -12.42
N ALA A 175 -14.78 11.95 -11.90
CA ALA A 175 -15.45 13.23 -12.07
C ALA A 175 -15.51 13.73 -13.53
N GLN A 176 -14.63 13.21 -14.39
CA GLN A 176 -14.57 13.51 -15.82
C GLN A 176 -15.24 12.44 -16.70
N ASP A 177 -15.89 11.44 -16.10
CA ASP A 177 -16.49 10.29 -16.79
C ASP A 177 -15.52 9.55 -17.72
N LEU A 178 -14.21 9.59 -17.41
CA LEU A 178 -13.18 8.85 -18.16
C LEU A 178 -13.13 7.37 -17.75
N ILE A 179 -13.58 7.09 -16.53
CA ILE A 179 -13.76 5.75 -15.98
C ILE A 179 -15.06 5.73 -15.17
N THR A 180 -15.58 4.53 -14.91
CA THR A 180 -16.82 4.35 -14.15
C THR A 180 -16.55 3.83 -12.75
N ARG A 181 -17.50 4.09 -11.83
CA ARG A 181 -17.48 3.49 -10.49
C ARG A 181 -17.52 1.96 -10.54
N GLU A 182 -18.24 1.40 -11.51
CA GLU A 182 -18.36 -0.05 -11.66
C GLU A 182 -17.04 -0.72 -12.07
N GLU A 183 -16.22 -0.06 -12.90
CA GLU A 183 -14.86 -0.52 -13.17
C GLU A 183 -14.03 -0.59 -11.87
N ILE A 184 -14.12 0.42 -11.01
CA ILE A 184 -13.42 0.41 -9.71
C ILE A 184 -13.95 -0.69 -8.82
N ASN A 185 -15.27 -0.88 -8.76
CA ASN A 185 -15.90 -1.94 -7.97
C ASN A 185 -15.39 -3.32 -8.39
N THR A 186 -15.32 -3.56 -9.69
CA THR A 186 -14.80 -4.80 -10.27
C THR A 186 -13.33 -5.01 -9.91
N LEU A 187 -12.48 -3.98 -10.09
CA LEU A 187 -11.06 -4.06 -9.76
C LEU A 187 -10.82 -4.33 -8.27
N MET A 188 -11.59 -3.68 -7.39
CA MET A 188 -11.44 -3.89 -5.95
C MET A 188 -11.89 -5.29 -5.53
N LYS A 189 -13.08 -5.70 -5.97
CA LYS A 189 -13.69 -6.97 -5.58
C LYS A 189 -12.93 -8.18 -6.13
N ASP A 190 -12.53 -8.12 -7.40
CA ASP A 190 -12.03 -9.30 -8.11
C ASP A 190 -10.50 -9.39 -8.09
N VAL A 191 -9.80 -8.28 -7.79
CA VAL A 191 -8.33 -8.22 -7.87
C VAL A 191 -7.71 -7.82 -6.53
N TYR A 192 -8.07 -6.65 -5.99
CA TYR A 192 -7.31 -6.07 -4.87
C TYR A 192 -7.64 -6.68 -3.51
N LEU A 193 -8.92 -6.72 -3.12
CA LEU A 193 -9.34 -7.24 -1.82
C LEU A 193 -8.98 -8.72 -1.60
N PRO A 194 -9.12 -9.63 -2.60
CA PRO A 194 -8.82 -11.05 -2.40
C PRO A 194 -7.36 -11.36 -2.04
N VAL A 195 -6.42 -10.50 -2.45
CA VAL A 195 -4.97 -10.70 -2.20
C VAL A 195 -4.47 -9.97 -0.94
N LEU A 196 -5.35 -9.24 -0.26
CA LEU A 196 -5.03 -8.45 0.92
C LEU A 196 -4.78 -9.36 2.14
N LYS A 197 -3.76 -9.03 2.92
CA LYS A 197 -3.41 -9.67 4.19
C LYS A 197 -3.09 -8.61 5.23
N LEU A 198 -3.30 -8.91 6.51
CA LEU A 198 -2.90 -7.99 7.57
C LEU A 198 -1.41 -8.17 7.91
N ILE A 199 -0.97 -9.44 7.99
CA ILE A 199 0.40 -9.86 8.27
C ILE A 199 0.70 -11.06 7.36
N SER A 200 1.96 -11.31 7.02
CA SER A 200 2.37 -12.53 6.34
C SER A 200 3.58 -13.15 7.03
N TYR A 201 3.93 -14.38 6.67
CA TYR A 201 5.18 -15.00 7.08
C TYR A 201 5.73 -15.91 5.98
N THR A 202 7.00 -16.28 6.12
CA THR A 202 7.65 -17.39 5.41
C THR A 202 8.41 -18.25 6.39
N VAL A 203 8.51 -19.54 6.09
CA VAL A 203 9.36 -20.49 6.81
C VAL A 203 10.50 -20.92 5.89
N ASN A 204 11.72 -21.02 6.42
CA ASN A 204 12.85 -21.50 5.62
C ASN A 204 12.71 -22.99 5.26
N GLU A 205 13.48 -23.46 4.28
CA GLU A 205 13.45 -24.86 3.83
C GLU A 205 13.69 -25.87 4.97
N ALA A 206 14.48 -25.51 5.98
CA ALA A 206 14.79 -26.36 7.12
C ALA A 206 13.68 -26.44 8.19
N GLY A 207 12.66 -25.58 8.13
CA GLY A 207 11.62 -25.52 9.17
C GLY A 207 12.14 -25.05 10.53
N THR A 208 13.22 -24.27 10.56
CA THR A 208 13.88 -23.78 11.79
C THR A 208 13.82 -22.27 11.94
N ALA A 209 13.44 -21.55 10.89
CA ALA A 209 13.38 -20.10 10.88
C ALA A 209 12.06 -19.59 10.29
N ILE A 210 11.56 -18.49 10.86
CA ILE A 210 10.41 -17.73 10.37
C ILE A 210 10.83 -16.29 10.05
N THR A 211 10.31 -15.75 8.96
CA THR A 211 10.32 -14.31 8.69
C THR A 211 8.88 -13.80 8.75
N ILE A 212 8.60 -12.86 9.63
CA ILE A 212 7.29 -12.21 9.78
C ILE A 212 7.31 -10.91 8.98
N PHE A 213 6.27 -10.68 8.17
CA PHE A 213 6.13 -9.50 7.33
C PHE A 213 4.92 -8.68 7.77
N SER A 214 5.14 -7.37 7.94
CA SER A 214 4.12 -6.38 8.25
C SER A 214 4.33 -5.13 7.42
N HIS A 215 3.33 -4.25 7.34
CA HIS A 215 3.53 -2.96 6.70
C HIS A 215 4.43 -2.06 7.56
N ALA A 216 4.01 -1.79 8.80
CA ALA A 216 4.80 -1.04 9.78
C ALA A 216 5.55 -2.01 10.74
N PRO A 217 6.65 -1.57 11.39
CA PRO A 217 7.36 -2.41 12.35
C PRO A 217 6.47 -2.89 13.50
N ILE A 218 6.46 -4.20 13.73
CA ILE A 218 5.72 -4.85 14.83
C ILE A 218 6.63 -5.82 15.59
N GLY A 219 6.16 -6.29 16.76
CA GLY A 219 6.78 -7.38 17.51
C GLY A 219 5.76 -8.47 17.86
N LEU A 220 6.20 -9.48 18.60
CA LEU A 220 5.33 -10.59 19.01
C LEU A 220 4.18 -10.16 19.92
N THR A 221 4.39 -9.15 20.76
CA THR A 221 3.32 -8.55 21.58
C THR A 221 2.21 -7.94 20.71
N THR A 222 2.53 -7.45 19.50
CA THR A 222 1.52 -7.00 18.55
C THR A 222 0.67 -8.17 18.05
N LEU A 223 1.27 -9.33 17.76
CA LEU A 223 0.53 -10.53 17.36
C LEU A 223 -0.42 -10.99 18.47
N GLU A 224 0.04 -11.01 19.72
CA GLU A 224 -0.79 -11.34 20.88
C GLU A 224 -2.02 -10.39 20.99
N HIS A 225 -1.80 -9.08 20.87
CA HIS A 225 -2.91 -8.12 20.88
C HIS A 225 -3.87 -8.31 19.70
N LEU A 226 -3.36 -8.63 18.50
CA LEU A 226 -4.20 -8.94 17.35
C LEU A 226 -5.06 -10.18 17.62
N THR A 227 -4.52 -11.24 18.24
CA THR A 227 -5.35 -12.41 18.59
C THR A 227 -6.45 -12.06 19.58
N THR A 228 -6.19 -11.15 20.52
CA THR A 228 -7.21 -10.65 21.44
C THR A 228 -8.31 -9.91 20.69
N GLN A 229 -7.95 -9.02 19.75
CA GLN A 229 -8.92 -8.29 18.93
C GLN A 229 -9.76 -9.22 18.03
N PHE A 230 -9.13 -10.22 17.41
CA PHE A 230 -9.81 -11.16 16.50
C PHE A 230 -10.41 -12.39 17.20
N GLN A 231 -10.31 -12.45 18.53
CA GLN A 231 -10.78 -13.58 19.35
C GLN A 231 -10.21 -14.93 18.86
N THR A 232 -8.90 -14.96 18.63
CA THR A 232 -8.13 -16.17 18.28
C THR A 232 -7.16 -16.54 19.40
N ILE A 233 -6.50 -17.69 19.27
CA ILE A 233 -5.52 -18.16 20.26
C ILE A 233 -4.12 -17.73 19.82
N TYR A 234 -3.38 -17.08 20.72
CA TYR A 234 -1.95 -16.81 20.56
C TYR A 234 -1.11 -17.97 21.08
N SER A 235 -0.14 -18.41 20.29
CA SER A 235 0.89 -19.34 20.77
C SER A 235 2.16 -19.22 19.94
N ASP A 236 3.29 -19.01 20.61
CA ASP A 236 4.64 -18.95 20.04
C ASP A 236 5.56 -20.04 20.61
N SER A 237 4.98 -21.08 21.21
CA SER A 237 5.72 -22.17 21.85
C SER A 237 6.43 -23.09 20.85
N SER A 238 6.03 -23.06 19.59
CA SER A 238 6.67 -23.76 18.47
C SER A 238 6.47 -22.97 17.18
N LEU A 239 7.26 -23.30 16.15
CA LEU A 239 7.12 -22.69 14.83
C LEU A 239 5.73 -22.93 14.24
N GLN A 240 5.22 -24.17 14.35
CA GLN A 240 3.88 -24.52 13.89
C GLN A 240 2.81 -23.67 14.56
N ASN A 241 2.86 -23.56 15.90
CA ASN A 241 1.88 -22.79 16.66
C ASN A 241 1.89 -21.31 16.27
N LEU A 242 3.08 -20.73 16.07
CA LEU A 242 3.20 -19.34 15.65
C LEU A 242 2.63 -19.11 14.23
N THR A 243 2.89 -20.03 13.31
CA THR A 243 2.30 -19.96 11.96
C THR A 243 0.78 -20.10 11.97
N GLU A 244 0.24 -21.01 12.80
CA GLU A 244 -1.20 -21.18 12.99
C GLU A 244 -1.85 -19.95 13.63
N THR A 245 -1.18 -19.28 14.56
CA THR A 245 -1.61 -17.99 15.11
C THR A 245 -1.76 -16.93 14.00
N ILE A 246 -0.76 -16.77 13.12
CA ILE A 246 -0.82 -15.78 12.04
C ILE A 246 -1.89 -16.15 11.01
N ASP A 247 -2.05 -17.43 10.68
CA ASP A 247 -3.09 -17.91 9.78
C ASP A 247 -4.49 -17.64 10.34
N ALA A 248 -4.70 -17.88 11.64
CA ALA A 248 -5.97 -17.59 12.31
C ALA A 248 -6.33 -16.10 12.29
N ILE A 249 -5.34 -15.21 12.54
CA ILE A 249 -5.52 -13.75 12.42
C ILE A 249 -5.97 -13.39 11.00
N ASN A 250 -5.26 -13.86 9.98
CA ASN A 250 -5.58 -13.55 8.58
C ASN A 250 -6.91 -14.16 8.12
N GLN A 251 -7.28 -15.33 8.64
CA GLN A 251 -8.58 -15.93 8.38
C GLN A 251 -9.69 -15.04 8.93
N LYS A 252 -9.59 -14.58 10.19
CA LYS A 252 -10.58 -13.65 10.77
C LYS A 252 -10.63 -12.33 10.01
N PHE A 253 -9.48 -11.74 9.71
CA PHE A 253 -9.37 -10.54 8.88
C PHE A 253 -10.10 -10.71 7.54
N THR A 254 -9.83 -11.81 6.83
CA THR A 254 -10.42 -12.08 5.51
C THR A 254 -11.92 -12.30 5.60
N GLU A 255 -12.36 -13.24 6.45
CA GLU A 255 -13.74 -13.67 6.51
C GLU A 255 -14.67 -12.61 7.09
N GLN A 256 -14.22 -11.85 8.10
CA GLN A 256 -15.07 -10.89 8.80
C GLN A 256 -15.05 -9.50 8.18
N TYR A 257 -13.95 -9.09 7.53
CA TYR A 257 -13.76 -7.70 7.10
C TYR A 257 -13.53 -7.55 5.61
N VAL A 258 -12.65 -8.37 5.01
CA VAL A 258 -12.38 -8.27 3.56
C VAL A 258 -13.61 -8.70 2.76
N LYS A 259 -14.18 -9.88 3.03
CA LYS A 259 -15.34 -10.40 2.29
C LYS A 259 -16.63 -9.61 2.52
N THR A 260 -16.71 -8.86 3.62
CA THR A 260 -17.89 -8.06 3.98
C THR A 260 -17.73 -6.58 3.63
N ASN A 261 -16.61 -6.18 3.01
CA ASN A 261 -16.29 -4.79 2.69
C ASN A 261 -16.37 -3.85 3.91
N THR A 262 -15.74 -4.26 5.02
CA THR A 262 -15.70 -3.47 6.27
C THR A 262 -14.29 -3.34 6.85
N VAL A 263 -13.24 -3.51 6.04
CA VAL A 263 -11.83 -3.37 6.44
C VAL A 263 -11.58 -2.00 7.07
N SER A 264 -12.13 -0.92 6.52
CA SER A 264 -11.88 0.43 7.06
C SER A 264 -12.48 0.66 8.45
N SER A 265 -13.42 -0.20 8.89
CA SER A 265 -13.99 -0.15 10.25
C SER A 265 -13.04 -0.67 11.33
N LEU A 266 -12.00 -1.44 10.95
CA LEU A 266 -10.97 -1.91 11.88
C LEU A 266 -10.15 -0.76 12.45
N ILE A 267 -10.05 0.36 11.72
CA ILE A 267 -9.26 1.52 12.10
C ILE A 267 -10.12 2.45 12.94
N ARG A 268 -10.08 2.24 14.26
CA ARG A 268 -10.90 2.99 15.23
C ARG A 268 -10.31 4.36 15.53
N THR A 269 -8.99 4.43 15.64
CA THR A 269 -8.29 5.68 15.98
C THR A 269 -7.07 5.91 15.10
N LEU A 270 -6.70 7.19 14.92
CA LEU A 270 -5.41 7.56 14.31
C LEU A 270 -4.26 7.52 15.31
N LYS A 271 -4.57 7.22 16.57
CA LYS A 271 -3.54 7.10 17.58
C LYS A 271 -2.85 5.78 17.32
N ASN A 272 -1.55 5.83 17.08
CA ASN A 272 -0.68 4.67 17.07
C ASN A 272 -0.61 4.08 18.49
N SER A 273 -1.69 3.41 18.91
CA SER A 273 -1.86 2.90 20.26
C SER A 273 -1.87 1.38 20.23
N ARG A 274 -1.23 0.78 21.22
CA ARG A 274 -1.27 -0.67 21.45
C ARG A 274 -2.68 -1.20 21.73
N GLU A 275 -3.61 -0.31 22.11
CA GLU A 275 -5.04 -0.60 22.33
C GLU A 275 -5.84 -0.76 21.03
N ASP A 276 -5.25 -0.36 19.89
CA ASP A 276 -5.79 -0.55 18.55
C ASP A 276 -4.74 -1.27 17.69
N PRO A 277 -4.55 -2.59 17.90
CA PRO A 277 -3.41 -3.31 17.34
C PRO A 277 -3.43 -3.39 15.81
N VAL A 278 -4.59 -3.28 15.14
CA VAL A 278 -4.63 -3.15 13.68
C VAL A 278 -4.09 -1.79 13.23
N SER A 279 -4.54 -0.69 13.85
CA SER A 279 -3.97 0.63 13.57
C SER A 279 -2.47 0.67 13.88
N TYR A 280 -2.02 0.06 14.98
CA TYR A 280 -0.61 -0.07 15.32
C TYR A 280 0.18 -0.83 14.24
N THR A 281 -0.37 -1.93 13.71
CA THR A 281 0.28 -2.77 12.67
C THR A 281 0.55 -2.01 11.37
N ILE A 282 -0.21 -0.96 11.08
CA ILE A 282 -0.08 -0.18 9.84
C ILE A 282 0.47 1.24 10.03
N TRP A 283 0.54 1.76 11.27
CA TRP A 283 1.03 3.12 11.55
C TRP A 283 2.30 3.17 12.39
N ASN A 284 2.71 2.06 13.01
CA ASN A 284 3.75 2.12 14.03
C ASN A 284 5.12 2.59 13.52
N ARG A 285 5.71 3.54 14.23
CA ARG A 285 7.10 3.99 14.03
C ARG A 285 7.93 3.89 15.31
N GLU A 286 7.35 3.39 16.40
CA GLU A 286 8.02 3.22 17.69
C GLU A 286 8.63 1.82 17.78
N THR A 287 9.93 1.71 17.57
CA THR A 287 10.64 0.42 17.47
C THR A 287 11.34 0.00 18.77
N GLN A 288 11.61 0.94 19.67
CA GLN A 288 12.41 0.72 20.89
C GLN A 288 11.78 -0.27 21.87
N ALA A 289 10.44 -0.34 21.90
CA ALA A 289 9.70 -1.17 22.85
C ALA A 289 9.09 -2.43 22.21
N LEU A 290 9.54 -2.81 21.00
CA LEU A 290 9.08 -4.00 20.29
C LEU A 290 9.85 -5.24 20.74
N PHE A 291 9.13 -6.30 21.12
CA PHE A 291 9.74 -7.61 21.39
C PHE A 291 9.96 -8.37 20.07
N ARG A 292 11.21 -8.36 19.58
CA ARG A 292 11.64 -8.96 18.30
C ARG A 292 12.91 -9.82 18.49
N PRO A 293 12.84 -10.90 19.29
CA PRO A 293 14.01 -11.72 19.59
C PRO A 293 14.62 -12.32 18.30
N GLU A 294 15.94 -12.51 18.26
CA GLU A 294 16.59 -13.24 17.15
C GLU A 294 16.26 -14.74 17.21
N ILE A 295 16.11 -15.28 18.42
CA ILE A 295 15.76 -16.67 18.69
C ILE A 295 14.72 -16.73 19.79
N LEU A 296 13.63 -17.48 19.57
CA LEU A 296 12.61 -17.78 20.57
C LEU A 296 12.28 -19.27 20.53
N ASN A 297 12.37 -19.97 21.67
CA ASN A 297 12.05 -21.41 21.75
C ASN A 297 12.79 -22.28 20.70
N GLY A 298 14.03 -21.90 20.36
CA GLY A 298 14.85 -22.58 19.34
C GLY A 298 14.51 -22.21 17.88
N ILE A 299 13.57 -21.30 17.66
CA ILE A 299 13.15 -20.81 16.34
C ILE A 299 13.95 -19.54 16.02
N GLU A 300 14.62 -19.50 14.87
CA GLU A 300 15.23 -18.26 14.35
C GLU A 300 14.13 -17.34 13.83
N MET A 301 14.09 -16.08 14.28
CA MET A 301 13.00 -15.16 13.97
C MET A 301 13.53 -13.91 13.28
N ASN A 302 12.95 -13.59 12.13
CA ASN A 302 13.21 -12.36 11.37
C ASN A 302 11.93 -11.52 11.25
N PHE A 303 12.08 -10.21 11.20
CA PHE A 303 10.99 -9.26 11.03
C PHE A 303 11.29 -8.35 9.85
N SER A 304 10.39 -8.28 8.87
CA SER A 304 10.54 -7.41 7.71
C SER A 304 9.35 -6.49 7.54
N HIS A 305 9.63 -5.21 7.30
CA HIS A 305 8.59 -4.19 7.16
C HIS A 305 9.02 -3.09 6.17
N GLY A 306 8.05 -2.28 5.76
CA GLY A 306 8.27 -1.01 5.07
C GLY A 306 8.19 0.14 6.07
N HIS A 307 7.36 1.16 5.78
CA HIS A 307 6.84 2.25 6.62
C HIS A 307 7.74 2.84 7.74
N HIS A 308 9.07 2.84 7.60
CA HIS A 308 9.96 3.42 8.61
C HIS A 308 11.20 4.06 7.98
N SER A 309 11.00 5.21 7.34
CA SER A 309 12.07 6.00 6.71
C SER A 309 13.21 6.41 7.64
N ASP A 310 12.94 6.48 8.95
CA ASP A 310 13.85 7.06 9.95
C ASP A 310 14.56 6.00 10.81
N GLU A 311 14.51 4.72 10.41
CA GLU A 311 15.11 3.65 11.22
C GLU A 311 16.64 3.67 11.08
N ASP A 312 17.36 3.57 12.19
CA ASP A 312 18.83 3.61 12.23
C ASP A 312 19.42 2.55 11.30
N GLU A 313 20.45 2.90 10.53
CA GLU A 313 21.16 1.95 9.65
C GLU A 313 21.77 0.74 10.42
N ARG A 314 21.86 0.83 11.75
CA ARG A 314 22.38 -0.21 12.66
C ARG A 314 21.30 -1.12 13.23
N LEU A 315 20.34 -1.52 12.40
CA LEU A 315 19.34 -2.52 12.78
C LEU A 315 20.00 -3.85 13.19
N PRO A 316 19.45 -4.55 14.20
CA PRO A 316 19.81 -5.94 14.45
C PRO A 316 19.63 -6.79 13.19
N LYS A 317 20.43 -7.85 13.04
CA LYS A 317 20.50 -8.63 11.78
C LYS A 317 19.17 -9.28 11.41
N ASN A 318 18.33 -9.56 12.40
CA ASN A 318 17.03 -10.16 12.20
C ASN A 318 15.93 -9.16 11.85
N ILE A 319 16.24 -7.86 11.77
CA ILE A 319 15.30 -6.80 11.42
C ILE A 319 15.63 -6.26 10.04
N ILE A 320 14.63 -6.25 9.15
CA ILE A 320 14.81 -5.93 7.74
C ILE A 320 13.83 -4.84 7.32
N ASN A 321 14.33 -3.63 7.25
CA ASN A 321 13.59 -2.50 6.71
C ASN A 321 13.76 -2.44 5.18
N LEU A 322 12.63 -2.49 4.46
CA LEU A 322 12.55 -2.37 3.01
C LEU A 322 11.97 -1.02 2.55
N ASP A 323 11.69 -0.09 3.47
CA ASP A 323 11.32 1.28 3.13
C ASP A 323 12.50 2.00 2.47
N ASN A 324 12.19 2.75 1.43
CA ASN A 324 13.11 3.59 0.70
C ASN A 324 12.34 4.66 -0.07
N THR A 325 13.05 5.64 -0.60
CA THR A 325 12.46 6.69 -1.43
C THR A 325 12.23 6.27 -2.88
N PHE A 326 12.65 5.06 -3.30
CA PHE A 326 12.49 4.63 -4.68
C PHE A 326 11.01 4.56 -5.05
N ALA A 327 10.64 5.12 -6.20
CA ALA A 327 9.25 5.25 -6.67
C ALA A 327 8.36 6.26 -5.94
N LYS A 328 8.88 6.95 -4.91
CA LYS A 328 8.16 8.04 -4.24
C LYS A 328 8.09 9.26 -5.15
N ALA A 329 7.04 10.07 -4.98
CA ALA A 329 6.96 11.41 -5.53
C ALA A 329 6.75 12.42 -4.40
N ALA A 330 7.24 13.64 -4.59
CA ALA A 330 6.90 14.77 -3.76
C ALA A 330 6.25 15.84 -4.63
N ILE A 331 5.09 16.33 -4.20
CA ILE A 331 4.37 17.41 -4.86
C ILE A 331 4.46 18.61 -3.94
N ASN A 332 4.94 19.73 -4.45
CA ASN A 332 5.01 20.97 -3.65
C ASN A 332 3.71 21.78 -3.79
N PHE A 333 3.60 22.89 -3.06
CA PHE A 333 2.41 23.76 -3.07
C PHE A 333 2.11 24.41 -4.44
N LYS A 334 3.06 24.38 -5.38
CA LYS A 334 2.88 24.86 -6.76
C LYS A 334 2.46 23.73 -7.72
N ASN A 335 2.16 22.54 -7.20
CA ASN A 335 1.94 21.32 -7.98
C ASN A 335 3.14 20.88 -8.84
N GLU A 336 4.35 21.33 -8.51
CA GLU A 336 5.56 20.83 -9.15
C GLU A 336 5.91 19.47 -8.54
N VAL A 337 6.21 18.50 -9.40
CA VAL A 337 6.45 17.11 -8.99
C VAL A 337 7.93 16.78 -9.04
N THR A 338 8.47 16.39 -7.89
CA THR A 338 9.81 15.78 -7.77
C THR A 338 9.65 14.26 -7.72
N HIS A 339 10.17 13.57 -8.74
CA HIS A 339 10.14 12.11 -8.79
C HIS A 339 11.42 11.50 -8.22
N TYR A 340 11.29 10.64 -7.22
CA TYR A 340 12.37 9.80 -6.69
C TYR A 340 12.44 8.46 -7.45
N ASN A 341 12.46 8.53 -8.78
CA ASN A 341 12.47 7.35 -9.66
C ASN A 341 13.88 6.76 -9.85
N LYS A 342 14.92 7.43 -9.35
CA LYS A 342 16.30 6.94 -9.29
C LYS A 342 16.66 6.75 -7.83
N GLY A 343 17.24 5.61 -7.49
CA GLY A 343 17.58 5.32 -6.10
C GLY A 343 18.05 3.90 -5.91
N GLU A 344 17.97 3.44 -4.67
CA GLU A 344 18.22 2.06 -4.33
C GLU A 344 16.91 1.27 -4.41
N TYR A 345 16.88 0.28 -5.30
CA TYR A 345 15.88 -0.76 -5.27
C TYR A 345 16.26 -1.78 -4.21
N THR A 346 15.33 -2.03 -3.28
CA THR A 346 15.44 -3.07 -2.25
C THR A 346 14.36 -4.14 -2.42
N ALA A 347 14.73 -5.39 -2.19
CA ALA A 347 13.80 -6.51 -2.11
C ALA A 347 14.39 -7.62 -1.25
N LEU A 348 13.55 -8.51 -0.73
CA LEU A 348 13.99 -9.81 -0.22
C LEU A 348 13.64 -10.89 -1.22
N TYR A 349 14.61 -11.75 -1.49
CA TYR A 349 14.42 -12.96 -2.26
C TYR A 349 14.57 -14.15 -1.33
N ALA A 350 13.48 -14.88 -1.11
CA ALA A 350 13.48 -16.10 -0.31
C ALA A 350 13.27 -17.31 -1.23
N LYS A 351 13.99 -18.39 -0.94
CA LYS A 351 13.64 -19.72 -1.46
C LYS A 351 12.73 -20.36 -0.42
N GLU A 352 11.46 -20.45 -0.76
CA GLU A 352 10.44 -21.04 0.07
C GLU A 352 10.38 -22.54 -0.19
N HIS A 353 10.35 -23.34 0.89
CA HIS A 353 9.36 -24.40 0.87
C HIS A 353 8.02 -23.68 0.98
N ALA A 354 7.14 -23.90 0.00
CA ALA A 354 5.74 -23.50 0.07
C ALA A 354 5.27 -23.55 1.52
N SER A 355 4.62 -22.49 2.02
CA SER A 355 3.98 -22.53 3.33
C SER A 355 3.39 -23.93 3.50
N LEU A 356 3.61 -24.57 4.66
CA LEU A 356 3.26 -25.98 4.89
C LEU A 356 1.78 -26.35 4.58
N LYS A 357 0.98 -25.38 4.12
CA LYS A 357 -0.25 -25.56 3.34
C LYS A 357 -0.35 -24.56 2.17
N ALA A 358 0.31 -24.83 1.04
CA ALA A 358 -0.12 -24.31 -0.26
C ALA A 358 -1.46 -24.90 -0.75
N THR A 359 -2.26 -25.49 0.13
CA THR A 359 -3.44 -26.28 -0.19
C THR A 359 -4.69 -25.66 0.43
N HIS A 360 -5.31 -24.72 -0.30
CA HIS A 360 -6.75 -24.76 -0.66
C HIS A 360 -7.38 -23.41 -1.03
N TRP A 361 -6.78 -22.26 -0.69
CA TRP A 361 -7.54 -21.00 -0.73
C TRP A 361 -7.69 -20.31 -2.10
N TYR A 362 -6.89 -20.65 -3.11
CA TYR A 362 -6.87 -19.86 -4.37
C TYR A 362 -7.25 -20.62 -5.65
N ARG A 363 -7.58 -21.92 -5.57
CA ARG A 363 -7.96 -22.71 -6.76
C ARG A 363 -9.47 -22.81 -7.03
N SER A 364 -10.35 -22.17 -6.23
CA SER A 364 -11.81 -22.39 -6.38
C SER A 364 -12.58 -21.32 -7.16
N THR A 365 -11.94 -20.32 -7.78
CA THR A 365 -12.68 -19.29 -8.55
C THR A 365 -12.21 -19.07 -9.99
N SER A 366 -11.01 -19.56 -10.37
CA SER A 366 -10.50 -19.41 -11.74
C SER A 366 -11.26 -20.23 -12.80
N ASP A 367 -12.00 -21.25 -12.39
CA ASP A 367 -12.81 -22.05 -13.33
C ASP A 367 -14.11 -21.34 -13.76
N SER A 368 -14.48 -20.21 -13.14
CA SER A 368 -15.63 -19.39 -13.57
C SER A 368 -15.25 -18.13 -14.35
N ALA A 369 -14.06 -17.57 -14.13
CA ALA A 369 -13.64 -16.31 -14.75
C ALA A 369 -13.17 -16.47 -16.21
N ALA A 370 -12.77 -17.68 -16.63
CA ALA A 370 -12.41 -17.94 -18.03
C ALA A 370 -13.62 -17.98 -18.99
N ALA A 371 -14.86 -18.01 -18.47
CA ALA A 371 -16.07 -18.14 -19.29
C ALA A 371 -16.64 -16.80 -19.81
N HIS A 372 -16.11 -15.63 -19.42
CA HIS A 372 -16.70 -14.32 -19.73
C HIS A 372 -15.74 -13.30 -20.37
N ALA A 373 -14.62 -13.74 -20.94
CA ALA A 373 -13.91 -12.88 -21.87
C ALA A 373 -14.77 -12.65 -23.13
N PRO A 374 -15.18 -11.41 -23.47
CA PRO A 374 -15.92 -11.16 -24.70
C PRO A 374 -15.04 -11.56 -25.89
N PRO A 375 -15.59 -12.21 -26.92
CA PRO A 375 -14.81 -12.57 -28.10
C PRO A 375 -14.28 -11.30 -28.74
N ALA A 376 -12.97 -11.27 -29.01
CA ALA A 376 -12.34 -10.25 -29.82
C ALA A 376 -13.03 -10.22 -31.20
N THR A 377 -13.91 -9.25 -31.39
CA THR A 377 -14.59 -9.05 -32.67
C THR A 377 -13.72 -8.18 -33.56
N THR A 378 -12.98 -8.81 -34.45
CA THR A 378 -12.37 -8.19 -35.62
C THR A 378 -13.49 -7.77 -36.57
N ARG A 379 -13.91 -6.50 -36.55
CA ARG A 379 -14.74 -5.91 -37.62
C ARG A 379 -13.89 -5.01 -38.50
N HIS A 380 -13.49 -5.57 -39.64
CA HIS A 380 -13.15 -4.78 -40.82
C HIS A 380 -14.41 -4.05 -41.31
N HIS A 381 -14.39 -2.72 -41.31
CA HIS A 381 -15.40 -1.94 -42.02
C HIS A 381 -15.01 -1.82 -43.49
N ALA A 382 -15.72 -2.57 -44.34
CA ALA A 382 -15.82 -2.31 -45.75
C ALA A 382 -16.85 -1.20 -45.99
N VAL A 383 -16.44 -0.23 -46.79
CA VAL A 383 -17.23 0.88 -47.34
C VAL A 383 -18.20 0.34 -48.38
N GLN A 384 -19.50 0.60 -48.24
CA GLN A 384 -20.43 0.62 -49.37
C GLN A 384 -21.38 1.81 -49.29
N GLN A 385 -21.45 2.51 -50.42
CA GLN A 385 -22.27 3.66 -50.74
C GLN A 385 -23.73 3.25 -50.95
N ALA A 386 -24.67 4.11 -50.54
CA ALA A 386 -25.99 4.17 -51.15
C ALA A 386 -26.48 5.62 -51.19
N GLN A 387 -26.93 6.05 -52.37
CA GLN A 387 -27.35 7.40 -52.73
C GLN A 387 -28.86 7.63 -52.46
N ALA A 388 -29.16 8.87 -52.05
CA ALA A 388 -30.32 9.76 -52.29
C ALA A 388 -31.74 9.21 -52.58
N GLN A 389 -32.75 9.76 -51.87
CA GLN A 389 -33.63 10.86 -52.37
C GLN A 389 -34.70 11.32 -51.31
N PRO A 390 -35.36 12.50 -51.48
CA PRO A 390 -35.88 13.33 -50.38
C PRO A 390 -37.41 13.63 -50.33
N LYS A 391 -37.83 14.29 -49.22
CA LYS A 391 -39.02 15.17 -48.97
C LYS A 391 -40.42 14.51 -48.81
N PRO A 392 -41.45 15.17 -48.20
CA PRO A 392 -41.61 16.62 -47.94
C PRO A 392 -42.07 17.06 -46.53
N ALA A 393 -42.20 18.38 -46.40
CA ALA A 393 -42.53 19.19 -45.22
C ALA A 393 -44.03 19.37 -44.98
N THR A 394 -44.40 19.70 -43.74
CA THR A 394 -45.64 20.43 -43.41
C THR A 394 -45.40 21.45 -42.31
N LEU A 395 -45.82 22.69 -42.60
CA LEU A 395 -45.95 23.84 -41.70
C LEU A 395 -47.13 23.67 -40.72
N ALA A 396 -47.04 24.28 -39.54
CA ALA A 396 -48.02 25.26 -39.00
C ALA A 396 -47.67 25.62 -37.53
N THR A 397 -47.13 26.82 -37.29
CA THR A 397 -47.74 27.98 -36.59
C THR A 397 -47.71 27.97 -35.06
N SER A 398 -46.92 28.90 -34.52
CA SER A 398 -46.93 29.41 -33.14
C SER A 398 -48.25 30.11 -32.76
N PRO A 399 -48.45 30.45 -31.47
CA PRO A 399 -48.16 31.83 -31.11
C PRO A 399 -47.41 32.03 -29.78
N THR A 400 -46.69 33.15 -29.83
CA THR A 400 -45.97 33.96 -28.85
C THR A 400 -46.73 34.27 -27.55
N VAL A 401 -46.07 34.14 -26.39
CA VAL A 401 -46.19 35.08 -25.25
C VAL A 401 -44.82 35.28 -24.61
N ALA A 402 -44.49 36.54 -24.35
CA ALA A 402 -43.20 37.07 -23.89
C ALA A 402 -43.06 37.06 -22.34
N PRO A 403 -41.91 37.49 -21.77
CA PRO A 403 -41.35 36.94 -20.54
C PRO A 403 -41.57 37.80 -19.28
N LEU A 404 -41.54 37.18 -18.10
CA LEU A 404 -41.37 37.88 -16.82
C LEU A 404 -40.36 37.16 -15.90
N THR A 405 -39.19 37.80 -15.81
CA THR A 405 -38.29 38.02 -14.66
C THR A 405 -38.02 36.94 -13.58
N PRO A 406 -36.74 36.78 -13.17
CA PRO A 406 -36.33 35.87 -12.10
C PRO A 406 -36.50 36.50 -10.70
N THR A 407 -37.30 35.88 -9.84
CA THR A 407 -37.33 36.21 -8.41
C THR A 407 -36.14 35.58 -7.69
N ARG A 408 -35.17 36.45 -7.38
CA ARG A 408 -34.03 36.24 -6.49
C ARG A 408 -34.53 36.11 -5.04
N ARG A 409 -34.51 34.90 -4.46
CA ARG A 409 -34.71 34.73 -3.01
C ARG A 409 -33.40 35.03 -2.28
N HIS A 410 -33.37 36.18 -1.61
CA HIS A 410 -32.38 36.51 -0.60
C HIS A 410 -32.73 35.79 0.70
N HIS A 411 -31.83 34.94 1.19
CA HIS A 411 -31.84 34.49 2.58
C HIS A 411 -31.31 35.61 3.49
N PRO A 412 -31.94 35.88 4.65
CA PRO A 412 -31.40 36.83 5.61
C PRO A 412 -30.16 36.25 6.29
N VAL A 413 -29.04 36.95 6.14
CA VAL A 413 -27.82 36.75 6.93
C VAL A 413 -28.10 37.14 8.38
N LYS A 414 -28.00 36.19 9.31
CA LYS A 414 -28.02 36.47 10.75
C LYS A 414 -26.73 37.22 11.16
N PRO A 415 -26.82 38.22 12.05
CA PRO A 415 -25.64 38.91 12.57
C PRO A 415 -24.84 38.00 13.52
N PRO A 416 -23.52 38.21 13.66
CA PRO A 416 -22.71 37.47 14.62
C PRO A 416 -23.02 37.89 16.06
N LEU A 417 -23.20 36.90 16.93
CA LEU A 417 -23.33 37.09 18.38
C LEU A 417 -22.01 37.59 19.00
N PRO A 418 -22.08 38.39 20.08
CA PRO A 418 -20.90 38.93 20.74
C PRO A 418 -20.12 37.84 21.51
N ARG A 419 -18.78 37.93 21.44
CA ARG A 419 -17.86 37.13 22.26
C ARG A 419 -18.06 37.46 23.74
N HIS A 420 -18.59 36.51 24.50
CA HIS A 420 -18.58 36.57 25.95
C HIS A 420 -17.18 36.28 26.50
N LYS A 421 -16.80 37.15 27.45
CA LYS A 421 -15.56 37.11 28.23
C LYS A 421 -15.46 35.84 29.06
N SER A 422 -14.25 35.32 29.15
CA SER A 422 -13.82 34.20 30.00
C SER A 422 -14.26 34.41 31.45
N ALA A 423 -15.04 33.47 31.97
CA ALA A 423 -15.28 33.30 33.40
C ALA A 423 -14.29 32.26 33.94
N THR A 424 -13.52 32.69 34.93
CA THR A 424 -12.66 31.90 35.79
C THR A 424 -13.48 30.80 36.47
N LEU A 425 -13.10 29.54 36.31
CA LEU A 425 -13.68 28.42 37.07
C LEU A 425 -12.64 27.79 37.99
N ALA A 426 -13.14 27.57 39.20
CA ALA A 426 -12.44 27.19 40.41
C ALA A 426 -11.87 25.77 40.37
N ALA A 427 -10.88 25.55 41.24
CA ALA A 427 -10.24 24.27 41.51
C ALA A 427 -11.25 23.18 41.94
N PRO A 428 -11.03 21.92 41.55
CA PRO A 428 -11.81 20.80 42.05
C PRO A 428 -11.35 20.37 43.47
N PRO A 429 -12.27 19.81 44.28
CA PRO A 429 -12.01 19.43 45.66
C PRO A 429 -11.23 18.11 45.75
N THR A 430 -10.45 18.03 46.82
CA THR A 430 -9.78 16.86 47.38
C THR A 430 -10.79 15.76 47.73
N ALA A 431 -10.51 14.53 47.29
CA ALA A 431 -11.27 13.34 47.70
C ALA A 431 -10.31 12.23 48.18
N ALA A 432 -10.41 11.98 49.48
CA ALA A 432 -10.37 10.73 50.22
C ALA A 432 -9.43 9.59 49.77
N SER A 433 -8.49 9.34 50.68
CA SER A 433 -7.71 8.12 50.88
C SER A 433 -8.57 6.87 51.14
N VAL A 434 -8.22 5.76 50.48
CA VAL A 434 -8.62 4.38 50.86
C VAL A 434 -7.35 3.50 50.84
N PRO A 435 -7.14 2.61 51.82
CA PRO A 435 -5.87 1.92 52.01
C PRO A 435 -5.71 0.74 51.04
N ARG A 436 -4.51 0.61 50.44
CA ARG A 436 -4.10 -0.62 49.76
C ARG A 436 -3.20 -1.44 50.67
N THR A 437 -3.67 -2.65 50.93
CA THR A 437 -2.96 -3.74 51.57
C THR A 437 -1.83 -4.27 50.71
N THR A 438 -0.85 -4.82 51.43
CA THR A 438 0.45 -5.37 51.07
C THR A 438 0.44 -6.48 50.02
N THR A 439 1.51 -6.55 49.21
CA THR A 439 2.32 -7.77 49.04
C THR A 439 3.69 -7.40 48.46
N HIS A 440 4.72 -7.49 49.30
CA HIS A 440 6.12 -7.37 48.94
C HIS A 440 6.56 -8.60 48.12
N ARG A 441 7.21 -8.37 46.97
CA ARG A 441 8.17 -9.33 46.40
C ARG A 441 9.51 -8.62 46.25
N SER A 442 10.45 -9.07 47.07
CA SER A 442 11.85 -8.65 47.12
C SER A 442 12.60 -9.22 45.91
N THR A 443 13.28 -8.34 45.16
CA THR A 443 14.47 -8.71 44.37
C THR A 443 15.51 -7.63 44.59
N LEU A 444 16.57 -8.01 45.31
CA LEU A 444 17.79 -7.26 45.54
C LEU A 444 18.51 -7.01 44.21
N PHE A 445 18.75 -5.74 43.88
CA PHE A 445 19.77 -5.33 42.92
C PHE A 445 20.70 -4.33 43.62
N THR A 446 21.95 -4.71 43.77
CA THR A 446 23.06 -3.87 44.22
C THR A 446 23.49 -2.93 43.08
N PRO A 447 23.69 -1.63 43.33
CA PRO A 447 24.29 -0.74 42.34
C PRO A 447 25.82 -0.83 42.39
N ALA A 448 26.43 -1.06 41.23
CA ALA A 448 27.86 -0.96 41.02
C ALA A 448 28.30 0.51 40.93
N THR A 449 29.46 0.78 41.52
CA THR A 449 30.20 2.04 41.61
C THR A 449 30.53 2.65 40.24
N PRO A 450 30.54 3.99 40.09
CA PRO A 450 30.94 4.63 38.84
C PRO A 450 32.47 4.70 38.74
N THR A 451 33.01 4.20 37.65
CA THR A 451 34.42 4.37 37.26
C THR A 451 34.58 5.69 36.52
N THR A 452 35.47 6.53 37.03
CA THR A 452 35.97 7.77 36.43
C THR A 452 36.66 7.48 35.09
N ILE A 453 36.17 8.09 34.00
CA ILE A 453 36.86 8.12 32.71
C ILE A 453 37.42 9.52 32.49
N SER A 454 38.73 9.55 32.30
CA SER A 454 39.55 10.72 31.94
C SER A 454 39.16 11.26 30.57
N GLU A 455 38.86 12.57 30.51
CA GLU A 455 38.81 13.37 29.30
C GLU A 455 40.19 13.37 28.62
N LYS A 456 40.25 12.85 27.39
CA LYS A 456 41.33 13.17 26.43
C LYS A 456 40.75 14.06 25.33
N ALA A 457 41.40 15.20 25.16
CA ALA A 457 41.08 16.24 24.20
C ALA A 457 41.05 15.72 22.74
N GLN A 458 40.03 16.14 22.00
CA GLN A 458 39.97 16.03 20.54
C GLN A 458 40.74 17.17 19.87
N PRO A 459 41.51 16.92 18.80
CA PRO A 459 42.08 17.99 17.99
C PRO A 459 41.05 18.54 16.99
N LYS A 460 41.04 19.87 16.84
CA LYS A 460 40.28 20.62 15.83
C LYS A 460 40.66 20.18 14.40
N PRO A 461 39.72 20.07 13.46
CA PRO A 461 40.06 19.91 12.05
C PRO A 461 40.57 21.24 11.48
N SER A 462 41.71 21.16 10.79
CA SER A 462 42.31 22.28 10.07
C SER A 462 41.63 22.46 8.72
N THR A 463 41.30 23.72 8.42
CA THR A 463 40.94 24.21 7.09
C THR A 463 42.20 24.28 6.22
N LYS A 464 42.23 23.57 5.11
CA LYS A 464 43.06 23.92 3.94
C LYS A 464 42.36 23.57 2.63
N ASP A 465 42.02 24.65 1.93
CA ASP A 465 42.03 24.87 0.49
C ASP A 465 42.48 23.71 -0.39
N PHE A 466 41.62 23.32 -1.34
CA PHE A 466 42.06 22.78 -2.62
C PHE A 466 41.07 23.18 -3.73
N ASN A 467 41.50 24.17 -4.51
CA ASN A 467 41.17 24.36 -5.93
C ASN A 467 42.52 24.73 -6.57
N PRO A 468 42.99 24.11 -7.67
CA PRO A 468 42.51 24.54 -8.98
C PRO A 468 42.57 23.48 -10.12
N LYS A 469 41.53 23.43 -10.95
CA LYS A 469 41.51 23.74 -12.40
C LYS A 469 40.24 23.24 -13.06
#